data_AF-A0A958MNI3-F1
#
_entry.id   AF-A0A958MNI3-F1
#
_cell.length_a   1.000
_cell.length_b   1.000
_cell.length_c   1.000
_cell.angle_alpha   90.00
_cell.angle_beta   90.00
_cell.angle_gamma   90.00
#
_symmetry.space_group_name_H-M   'P 1'
#
loop_
_entity.id
_entity.type
_entity.pdbx_description
1 polymer ?
#
loop_
_entity_poly.entity_id
_entity_poly.type
_entity_poly.pdbx_seq_one_letter_code
_entity_poly.pdbx_strand_id
1 'polypeptide(L)'
;KGKNYDDYQEAISNHVAPAQNFAFASKEGDIALWIQGEFPNKWEGQGKFLLDGSNPEHDWQGRIPKEFNAHTKNPERGFVSSANQHPVDESYPFYVFNDGYGTYRNRIINDYIRRRETLNIQDFKNLQNNNFNLKAQELVPFMLDRMETSALSHDEQLLLNHMKHWNFNTSIDNVAPSIWTTWLKHLYRLTWDEFDVEDEALKKPFVYQTIYMLKTHPNDPFMDVVETPEKETAIDLFTLSFKAAAKELNDWKTENGDYEWKHFKGAYVGHLLQALPAFSRFDIPIGGDRNTVNASDVNHGPSWRMIVEMSSPPKAYGIYPGGQSGNPGSVYYDNFIDDWAAGNYYDLLFLQDQNATEGITSTQTLTPKQ
;
A
#
# COMPACT_ATOMS: atom_id res chain seq x y z
N LYS A 1 -21.53 -20.81 4.38
CA LYS A 1 -22.22 -22.09 4.08
C LYS A 1 -21.33 -23.05 3.30
N GLY A 2 -20.43 -22.55 2.43
CA GLY A 2 -19.46 -23.41 1.77
C GLY A 2 -18.58 -24.18 2.75
N LYS A 3 -18.19 -25.39 2.35
CA LYS A 3 -17.48 -26.38 3.15
C LYS A 3 -16.15 -26.80 2.52
N ASN A 4 -15.95 -26.51 1.24
CA ASN A 4 -14.78 -26.92 0.48
C ASN A 4 -14.48 -25.89 -0.63
N TYR A 5 -13.46 -26.19 -1.44
CA TYR A 5 -13.05 -25.35 -2.55
C TYR A 5 -14.15 -25.17 -3.63
N ASP A 6 -14.91 -26.22 -3.93
CA ASP A 6 -15.93 -26.17 -4.98
C ASP A 6 -17.07 -25.20 -4.59
N ASP A 7 -17.52 -25.25 -3.33
CA ASP A 7 -18.50 -24.30 -2.81
C ASP A 7 -17.97 -22.85 -2.83
N TYR A 8 -16.67 -22.66 -2.59
CA TYR A 8 -16.02 -21.35 -2.70
C TYR A 8 -15.98 -20.85 -4.15
N GLN A 9 -15.60 -21.71 -5.09
CA GLN A 9 -15.55 -21.36 -6.52
C GLN A 9 -16.95 -21.05 -7.06
N GLU A 10 -17.97 -21.83 -6.67
CA GLU A 10 -19.36 -21.55 -7.00
C GLU A 10 -19.81 -20.19 -6.44
N ALA A 11 -19.48 -19.90 -5.17
CA ALA A 11 -19.89 -18.66 -4.51
C ALA A 11 -19.32 -17.40 -5.19
N ILE A 12 -18.08 -17.44 -5.68
CA ILE A 12 -17.47 -16.29 -6.36
C ILE A 12 -17.85 -16.19 -7.85
N SER A 13 -18.36 -17.27 -8.47
CA SER A 13 -18.60 -17.33 -9.91
C SER A 13 -19.52 -16.23 -10.47
N ASN A 14 -20.43 -15.70 -9.64
CA ASN A 14 -21.38 -14.66 -10.01
C ASN A 14 -20.87 -13.23 -9.73
N HIS A 15 -19.67 -13.08 -9.17
CA HIS A 15 -19.09 -11.77 -8.91
C HIS A 15 -18.60 -11.14 -10.23
N VAL A 16 -19.10 -9.94 -10.51
CA VAL A 16 -18.87 -9.21 -11.77
C VAL A 16 -17.96 -8.00 -11.55
N ALA A 17 -18.30 -7.12 -10.60
CA ALA A 17 -17.59 -5.87 -10.38
C ALA A 17 -17.75 -5.34 -8.94
N PRO A 18 -16.82 -4.51 -8.45
CA PRO A 18 -15.48 -4.32 -9.01
C PRO A 18 -14.69 -5.63 -8.95
N ALA A 19 -13.80 -5.88 -9.90
CA ALA A 19 -12.97 -7.10 -9.86
C ALA A 19 -12.16 -7.15 -8.56
N GLN A 20 -12.09 -8.32 -7.93
CA GLN A 20 -11.43 -8.50 -6.62
C GLN A 20 -10.58 -9.77 -6.59
N ASN A 21 -9.57 -9.75 -5.72
CA ASN A 21 -8.73 -10.90 -5.42
C ASN A 21 -9.36 -11.69 -4.25
N PHE A 22 -9.97 -12.83 -4.54
CA PHE A 22 -10.58 -13.70 -3.53
C PHE A 22 -9.58 -14.77 -3.11
N ALA A 23 -9.05 -14.67 -1.89
CA ALA A 23 -8.23 -15.74 -1.30
C ALA A 23 -9.12 -16.76 -0.56
N PHE A 24 -8.71 -18.03 -0.59
CA PHE A 24 -9.37 -19.14 0.08
C PHE A 24 -8.36 -19.98 0.86
N ALA A 25 -8.79 -20.48 2.02
CA ALA A 25 -8.09 -21.50 2.80
C ALA A 25 -9.13 -22.43 3.47
N SER A 26 -8.84 -23.72 3.56
CA SER A 26 -9.72 -24.72 4.21
C SER A 26 -9.01 -25.53 5.31
N LYS A 27 -9.78 -26.26 6.12
CA LYS A 27 -9.24 -27.14 7.17
C LYS A 27 -8.57 -28.39 6.60
N GLU A 28 -8.94 -28.78 5.38
CA GLU A 28 -8.33 -29.87 4.61
C GLU A 28 -6.95 -29.46 4.05
N GLY A 29 -6.58 -28.18 4.15
CA GLY A 29 -5.30 -27.65 3.69
C GLY A 29 -5.33 -27.05 2.29
N ASP A 30 -6.50 -26.99 1.64
CA ASP A 30 -6.63 -26.33 0.34
C ASP A 30 -6.43 -24.81 0.48
N ILE A 31 -5.62 -24.23 -0.40
CA ILE A 31 -5.48 -22.79 -0.59
C ILE A 31 -5.72 -22.42 -2.04
N ALA A 32 -6.35 -21.27 -2.27
CA ALA A 32 -6.56 -20.77 -3.61
C ALA A 32 -6.62 -19.25 -3.66
N LEU A 33 -6.40 -18.70 -4.85
CA LEU A 33 -6.58 -17.28 -5.15
C LEU A 33 -7.19 -17.15 -6.52
N TRP A 34 -8.32 -16.45 -6.61
CA TRP A 34 -8.99 -16.10 -7.86
C TRP A 34 -9.07 -14.59 -8.01
N ILE A 35 -8.82 -14.10 -9.21
CA ILE A 35 -9.07 -12.71 -9.58
C ILE A 35 -10.40 -12.67 -10.30
N GLN A 36 -11.45 -12.47 -9.51
CA GLN A 36 -12.81 -12.66 -9.97
C GLN A 36 -13.45 -11.34 -10.37
N GLY A 37 -14.06 -11.35 -11.54
CA GLY A 37 -14.83 -10.27 -12.12
C GLY A 37 -15.19 -10.59 -13.57
N GLU A 38 -15.80 -9.63 -14.25
CA GLU A 38 -16.04 -9.68 -15.70
C GLU A 38 -15.08 -8.73 -16.42
N PHE A 39 -14.19 -9.28 -17.23
CA PHE A 39 -13.15 -8.52 -17.93
C PHE A 39 -13.45 -8.43 -19.42
N PRO A 40 -13.40 -7.24 -20.04
CA PRO A 40 -13.43 -7.13 -21.50
C PRO A 40 -12.18 -7.78 -22.10
N ASN A 41 -12.36 -8.52 -23.20
CA ASN A 41 -11.25 -9.04 -23.98
C ASN A 41 -10.74 -7.92 -24.89
N LYS A 42 -9.66 -7.28 -24.44
CA LYS A 42 -9.07 -6.12 -25.10
C LYS A 42 -7.95 -6.52 -26.05
N TRP A 43 -7.80 -5.81 -27.16
CA TRP A 43 -6.55 -5.84 -27.93
C TRP A 43 -5.47 -4.98 -27.25
N GLU A 44 -4.21 -5.19 -27.62
CA GLU A 44 -3.07 -4.53 -26.97
C GLU A 44 -3.12 -3.00 -27.11
N GLY A 45 -3.28 -2.30 -25.98
CA GLY A 45 -3.41 -0.84 -25.93
C GLY A 45 -4.85 -0.33 -25.97
N GLN A 46 -5.87 -1.19 -26.11
CA GLN A 46 -7.27 -0.76 -26.13
C GLN A 46 -7.67 -0.07 -24.83
N GLY A 47 -8.12 1.17 -24.94
CA GLY A 47 -8.54 1.99 -23.80
C GLY A 47 -7.39 2.50 -22.94
N LYS A 48 -6.14 2.48 -23.45
CA LYS A 48 -5.01 3.20 -22.84
C LYS A 48 -5.17 4.72 -23.01
N PHE A 49 -5.80 5.14 -24.11
CA PHE A 49 -6.15 6.53 -24.41
C PHE A 49 -7.62 6.60 -24.85
N LEU A 50 -8.12 7.82 -25.06
CA LEU A 50 -9.44 8.05 -25.65
C LEU A 50 -9.50 7.39 -27.03
N LEU A 51 -10.57 6.63 -27.26
CA LEU A 51 -10.87 6.00 -28.53
C LEU A 51 -12.14 6.64 -29.11
N ASP A 52 -12.24 6.66 -30.44
CA ASP A 52 -13.44 7.12 -31.13
C ASP A 52 -14.59 6.13 -30.93
N GLY A 53 -15.60 6.51 -30.14
CA GLY A 53 -16.78 5.69 -29.87
C GLY A 53 -17.76 5.56 -31.04
N SER A 54 -17.52 6.25 -32.16
CA SER A 54 -18.28 6.03 -33.40
C SER A 54 -17.68 4.94 -34.29
N ASN A 55 -16.46 4.48 -34.00
CA ASN A 55 -15.82 3.37 -34.71
C ASN A 55 -16.10 2.02 -34.00
N PRO A 56 -16.87 1.09 -34.61
CA PRO A 56 -17.15 -0.22 -34.01
C PRO A 56 -15.91 -1.09 -33.75
N GLU A 57 -14.78 -0.83 -34.40
CA GLU A 57 -13.51 -1.52 -34.11
C GLU A 57 -12.95 -1.17 -32.72
N HIS A 58 -13.38 -0.05 -32.14
CA HIS A 58 -12.99 0.37 -30.79
C HIS A 58 -13.88 -0.22 -29.68
N ASP A 59 -15.01 -0.83 -30.03
CA ASP A 59 -15.87 -1.53 -29.07
C ASP A 59 -15.16 -2.78 -28.52
N TRP A 60 -15.58 -3.22 -27.32
CA TRP A 60 -15.15 -4.50 -26.78
C TRP A 60 -15.74 -5.63 -27.62
N GLN A 61 -14.87 -6.40 -28.27
CA GLN A 61 -15.27 -7.50 -29.16
C GLN A 61 -15.71 -8.77 -28.39
N GLY A 62 -15.57 -8.77 -27.07
CA GLY A 62 -16.00 -9.86 -26.22
C GLY A 62 -15.56 -9.69 -24.77
N ARG A 63 -15.80 -10.73 -23.98
CA ARG A 63 -15.32 -10.86 -22.61
C ARG A 63 -14.30 -11.99 -22.51
N ILE A 64 -13.39 -11.88 -21.56
CA ILE A 64 -12.56 -13.01 -21.15
C ILE A 64 -13.50 -14.06 -20.52
N PRO A 65 -13.53 -15.32 -21.01
CA PRO A 65 -14.36 -16.36 -20.40
C PRO A 65 -13.92 -16.61 -18.95
N LYS A 66 -14.87 -16.86 -18.05
CA LYS A 66 -14.62 -16.88 -16.59
C LYS A 66 -13.62 -17.95 -16.17
N GLU A 67 -13.56 -19.07 -16.88
CA GLU A 67 -12.59 -20.14 -16.68
C GLU A 67 -11.14 -19.70 -16.93
N PHE A 68 -10.94 -18.61 -17.68
CA PHE A 68 -9.64 -17.98 -17.88
C PHE A 68 -9.36 -16.86 -16.90
N ASN A 69 -10.26 -16.49 -15.98
CA ASN A 69 -9.89 -15.55 -14.92
C ASN A 69 -8.65 -16.08 -14.18
N ALA A 70 -7.66 -15.20 -13.98
CA ALA A 70 -6.39 -15.58 -13.37
C ALA A 70 -6.63 -16.23 -12.00
N HIS A 71 -6.13 -17.45 -11.83
CA HIS A 71 -6.31 -18.18 -10.58
C HIS A 71 -5.21 -19.20 -10.33
N THR A 72 -5.13 -19.67 -9.09
CA THR A 72 -4.29 -20.79 -8.69
C THR A 72 -4.92 -21.53 -7.51
N LYS A 73 -4.75 -22.85 -7.47
CA LYS A 73 -5.14 -23.73 -6.35
C LYS A 73 -3.93 -24.58 -5.97
N ASN A 74 -3.62 -24.65 -4.68
CA ASN A 74 -2.54 -25.46 -4.10
C ASN A 74 -1.21 -25.38 -4.90
N PRO A 75 -0.67 -24.17 -5.16
CA PRO A 75 0.53 -24.04 -5.96
C PRO A 75 1.73 -24.66 -5.23
N GLU A 76 2.69 -25.22 -5.98
CA GLU A 76 3.89 -25.91 -5.44
C GLU A 76 4.67 -25.07 -4.42
N ARG A 77 4.70 -23.74 -4.61
CA ARG A 77 5.30 -22.77 -3.68
C ARG A 77 4.67 -22.75 -2.27
N GLY A 78 3.54 -23.40 -2.04
CA GLY A 78 2.93 -23.60 -0.72
C GLY A 78 2.16 -22.41 -0.14
N PHE A 79 2.01 -21.31 -0.89
CA PHE A 79 1.19 -20.15 -0.47
C PHE A 79 0.64 -19.36 -1.65
N VAL A 80 -0.45 -18.64 -1.42
CA VAL A 80 -0.99 -17.61 -2.30
C VAL A 80 -0.84 -16.23 -1.66
N SER A 81 -0.66 -15.18 -2.47
CA SER A 81 -0.57 -13.82 -1.96
C SER A 81 -1.06 -12.80 -2.99
N SER A 82 -1.71 -11.75 -2.51
CA SER A 82 -2.06 -10.59 -3.33
C SER A 82 -1.85 -9.29 -2.57
N ALA A 83 -1.15 -8.37 -3.22
CA ALA A 83 -0.90 -7.00 -2.79
C ALA A 83 -0.85 -6.08 -4.02
N ASN A 84 -1.88 -6.21 -4.88
CA ASN A 84 -2.13 -5.41 -6.08
C ASN A 84 -1.06 -5.51 -7.19
N GLN A 85 -0.22 -6.54 -7.19
CA GLN A 85 0.76 -6.76 -8.26
C GLN A 85 0.11 -7.18 -9.59
N HIS A 86 0.89 -7.18 -10.66
CA HIS A 86 0.49 -7.78 -11.93
C HIS A 86 0.09 -9.25 -11.70
N PRO A 87 -1.09 -9.68 -12.17
CA PRO A 87 -1.69 -10.93 -11.72
C PRO A 87 -1.21 -12.19 -12.44
N VAL A 88 -0.64 -12.02 -13.63
CA VAL A 88 -0.31 -13.11 -14.56
C VAL A 88 1.09 -12.92 -15.13
N ASP A 89 1.63 -13.97 -15.72
CA ASP A 89 2.87 -13.93 -16.52
C ASP A 89 2.56 -13.85 -18.02
N GLU A 90 3.61 -13.91 -18.85
CA GLU A 90 3.54 -13.81 -20.31
C GLU A 90 2.82 -14.98 -21.00
N SER A 91 2.58 -16.10 -20.28
CA SER A 91 1.85 -17.25 -20.83
C SER A 91 0.33 -17.04 -20.83
N TYR A 92 -0.16 -16.01 -20.15
CA TYR A 92 -1.59 -15.72 -20.09
C TYR A 92 -2.12 -15.23 -21.44
N PRO A 93 -3.17 -15.86 -22.00
CA PRO A 93 -3.52 -15.67 -23.41
C PRO A 93 -4.29 -14.36 -23.70
N PHE A 94 -4.62 -13.57 -22.69
CA PHE A 94 -5.38 -12.33 -22.85
C PHE A 94 -4.56 -11.11 -22.46
N TYR A 95 -4.81 -9.99 -23.14
CA TYR A 95 -4.17 -8.73 -22.79
C TYR A 95 -4.65 -8.25 -21.41
N VAL A 96 -3.68 -8.00 -20.52
CA VAL A 96 -3.91 -7.47 -19.18
C VAL A 96 -3.21 -6.12 -19.07
N PHE A 97 -3.99 -5.09 -18.78
CA PHE A 97 -3.47 -3.74 -18.58
C PHE A 97 -4.20 -3.06 -17.43
N ASN A 98 -3.40 -2.51 -16.52
CA ASN A 98 -3.84 -1.60 -15.46
C ASN A 98 -2.71 -0.59 -15.23
N ASP A 99 -3.08 0.66 -15.04
CA ASP A 99 -2.19 1.78 -14.80
C ASP A 99 -2.03 2.06 -13.29
N GLY A 100 -1.93 1.00 -12.48
CA GLY A 100 -1.92 1.10 -11.02
C GLY A 100 -1.42 -0.14 -10.27
N TYR A 101 -0.68 -1.05 -10.92
CA TYR A 101 -0.13 -2.22 -10.22
C TYR A 101 0.88 -1.82 -9.13
N GLY A 102 0.78 -2.47 -7.98
CA GLY A 102 1.73 -2.33 -6.88
C GLY A 102 3.07 -2.99 -7.20
N THR A 103 4.18 -2.33 -6.84
CA THR A 103 5.54 -2.78 -7.18
C THR A 103 6.40 -3.15 -5.97
N TYR A 104 5.97 -2.83 -4.74
CA TYR A 104 6.82 -2.96 -3.54
C TYR A 104 6.27 -3.94 -2.50
N ARG A 105 5.05 -3.72 -1.99
CA ARG A 105 4.43 -4.52 -0.91
C ARG A 105 4.43 -6.03 -1.20
N ASN A 106 4.08 -6.38 -2.43
CA ASN A 106 4.04 -7.77 -2.87
C ASN A 106 5.40 -8.45 -2.75
N ARG A 107 6.51 -7.82 -3.15
CA ARG A 107 7.85 -8.40 -3.06
C ARG A 107 8.24 -8.67 -1.61
N ILE A 108 7.97 -7.72 -0.71
CA ILE A 108 8.21 -7.91 0.73
C ILE A 108 7.38 -9.07 1.29
N ILE A 109 6.09 -9.14 1.00
CA ILE A 109 5.22 -10.24 1.47
C ILE A 109 5.71 -11.59 0.96
N ASN A 110 6.02 -11.68 -0.34
CA ASN A 110 6.48 -12.92 -0.96
C ASN A 110 7.84 -13.37 -0.41
N ASP A 111 8.78 -12.45 -0.24
CA ASP A 111 10.10 -12.77 0.31
C ASP A 111 10.03 -13.10 1.81
N TYR A 112 9.13 -12.45 2.56
CA TYR A 112 8.92 -12.73 3.98
C TYR A 112 8.44 -14.18 4.20
N ILE A 113 7.47 -14.63 3.39
CA ILE A 113 6.92 -15.98 3.46
C ILE A 113 7.92 -17.00 2.91
N ARG A 114 8.55 -16.75 1.75
CA ARG A 114 9.48 -17.70 1.10
C ARG A 114 10.69 -18.03 1.96
N ARG A 115 11.17 -17.10 2.80
CA ARG A 115 12.36 -17.29 3.65
C ARG A 115 12.09 -18.09 4.93
N ARG A 116 10.87 -18.58 5.12
CA ARG A 116 10.47 -19.29 6.34
C ARG A 116 9.85 -20.63 6.00
N GLU A 117 10.27 -21.66 6.71
CA GLU A 117 9.67 -23.00 6.59
C GLU A 117 8.31 -23.07 7.28
N THR A 118 8.16 -22.34 8.40
CA THR A 118 6.93 -22.27 9.18
C THR A 118 6.64 -20.83 9.60
N LEU A 119 5.35 -20.51 9.77
CA LEU A 119 4.85 -19.20 10.21
C LEU A 119 3.89 -19.41 11.37
N ASN A 120 4.03 -18.60 12.43
CA ASN A 120 3.06 -18.55 13.52
C ASN A 120 2.25 -17.24 13.47
N ILE A 121 1.29 -17.09 14.40
CA ILE A 121 0.43 -15.90 14.49
C ILE A 121 1.24 -14.61 14.65
N GLN A 122 2.30 -14.62 15.45
CA GLN A 122 3.14 -13.44 15.66
C GLN A 122 3.89 -13.04 14.38
N ASP A 123 4.31 -14.00 13.54
CA ASP A 123 4.91 -13.69 12.24
C ASP A 123 3.92 -12.94 11.33
N PHE A 124 2.65 -13.35 11.31
CA PHE A 124 1.62 -12.63 10.54
C PHE A 124 1.33 -11.23 11.12
N LYS A 125 1.29 -11.07 12.45
CA LYS A 125 1.17 -9.75 13.09
C LYS A 125 2.37 -8.85 12.72
N ASN A 126 3.58 -9.40 12.74
CA ASN A 126 4.80 -8.69 12.35
C ASN A 126 4.78 -8.31 10.86
N LEU A 127 4.30 -9.20 9.99
CA LEU A 127 4.17 -8.92 8.57
C LEU A 127 3.15 -7.81 8.29
N GLN A 128 1.95 -7.88 8.88
CA GLN A 128 0.91 -6.86 8.72
C GLN A 128 1.33 -5.47 9.24
N ASN A 129 2.26 -5.42 10.21
CA ASN A 129 2.84 -4.20 10.77
C ASN A 129 4.26 -3.88 10.23
N ASN A 130 4.67 -4.52 9.13
CA ASN A 130 6.01 -4.31 8.58
C ASN A 130 6.12 -2.96 7.85
N ASN A 131 6.98 -2.08 8.38
CA ASN A 131 7.23 -0.72 7.90
C ASN A 131 8.47 -0.60 6.98
N PHE A 132 9.01 -1.71 6.46
CA PHE A 132 10.22 -1.68 5.63
C PHE A 132 9.95 -1.06 4.26
N ASN A 133 10.70 -0.02 3.91
CA ASN A 133 10.55 0.77 2.70
C ASN A 133 11.44 0.24 1.57
N LEU A 134 10.94 -0.77 0.85
CA LEU A 134 11.67 -1.36 -0.28
C LEU A 134 12.01 -0.33 -1.36
N LYS A 135 11.09 0.61 -1.63
CA LYS A 135 11.31 1.68 -2.61
C LYS A 135 12.52 2.53 -2.25
N ALA A 136 12.62 2.96 -1.00
CA ALA A 136 13.78 3.70 -0.52
C ALA A 136 15.07 2.87 -0.61
N GLN A 137 15.00 1.61 -0.19
CA GLN A 137 16.15 0.69 -0.23
C GLN A 137 16.71 0.50 -1.64
N GLU A 138 15.90 0.61 -2.69
CA GLU A 138 16.34 0.44 -4.08
C GLU A 138 17.05 1.66 -4.69
N LEU A 139 16.78 2.87 -4.17
CA LEU A 139 17.31 4.12 -4.71
C LEU A 139 18.30 4.82 -3.76
N VAL A 140 18.00 4.91 -2.47
CA VAL A 140 18.79 5.70 -1.50
C VAL A 140 20.27 5.30 -1.48
N PRO A 141 20.67 4.00 -1.39
CA PRO A 141 22.08 3.64 -1.42
C PRO A 141 22.79 4.10 -2.71
N PHE A 142 22.10 4.05 -3.85
CA PHE A 142 22.65 4.48 -5.13
C PHE A 142 22.87 5.99 -5.18
N MET A 143 21.93 6.77 -4.64
CA MET A 143 22.05 8.23 -4.55
C MET A 143 23.17 8.65 -3.59
N LEU A 144 23.22 8.05 -2.40
CA LEU A 144 24.23 8.38 -1.38
C LEU A 144 25.67 8.11 -1.85
N ASP A 145 25.86 7.11 -2.72
CA ASP A 145 27.16 6.74 -3.30
C ASP A 145 27.63 7.71 -4.40
N ARG A 146 26.69 8.42 -5.05
CA ARG A 146 26.97 9.21 -6.27
C ARG A 146 26.81 10.71 -6.11
N MET A 147 25.92 11.14 -5.23
CA MET A 147 25.62 12.56 -5.07
C MET A 147 26.87 13.34 -4.63
N GLU A 148 27.00 14.57 -5.10
CA GLU A 148 28.04 15.49 -4.64
C GLU A 148 27.71 15.95 -3.21
N THR A 149 28.66 15.81 -2.30
CA THR A 149 28.46 16.08 -0.86
C THR A 149 29.41 17.12 -0.27
N SER A 150 30.47 17.52 -0.99
CA SER A 150 31.48 18.46 -0.50
C SER A 150 30.93 19.86 -0.26
N ALA A 151 29.92 20.25 -1.04
CA ALA A 151 29.26 21.56 -0.96
C ALA A 151 27.99 21.54 -0.09
N LEU A 152 27.82 20.55 0.79
CA LEU A 152 26.71 20.51 1.73
C LEU A 152 27.00 21.35 2.98
N SER A 153 26.02 22.14 3.40
CA SER A 153 26.06 22.88 4.66
C SER A 153 26.08 21.95 5.88
N HIS A 154 26.33 22.50 7.06
CA HIS A 154 26.32 21.71 8.30
C HIS A 154 24.97 21.00 8.52
N ASP A 155 23.86 21.71 8.35
CA ASP A 155 22.52 21.14 8.54
C ASP A 155 22.19 20.07 7.50
N GLU A 156 22.59 20.27 6.25
CA GLU A 156 22.45 19.27 5.18
C GLU A 156 23.26 18.00 5.48
N GLN A 157 24.47 18.14 6.06
CA GLN A 157 25.28 16.99 6.49
C GLN A 157 24.63 16.21 7.63
N LEU A 158 23.91 16.87 8.56
CA LEU A 158 23.15 16.20 9.61
C LEU A 158 22.02 15.34 9.02
N LEU A 159 21.26 15.88 8.05
CA LEU A 159 20.23 15.12 7.35
C LEU A 159 20.83 13.95 6.55
N LEU A 160 21.96 14.17 5.89
CA LEU A 160 22.67 13.12 5.15
C LEU A 160 23.11 11.99 6.10
N ASN A 161 23.53 12.33 7.31
CA ASN A 161 23.91 11.37 8.33
C ASN A 161 22.73 10.48 8.76
N HIS A 162 21.53 11.05 8.92
CA HIS A 162 20.32 10.25 9.16
C HIS A 162 20.05 9.27 8.02
N MET A 163 20.17 9.71 6.76
CA MET A 163 19.95 8.86 5.58
C MET A 163 20.98 7.73 5.48
N LYS A 164 22.26 8.00 5.78
CA LYS A 164 23.34 6.99 5.77
C LYS A 164 23.13 5.87 6.78
N HIS A 165 22.52 6.18 7.93
CA HIS A 165 22.28 5.21 9.01
C HIS A 165 20.87 4.61 8.98
N TRP A 166 20.03 5.01 8.01
CA TRP A 166 18.67 4.51 7.94
C TRP A 166 18.63 3.06 7.45
N ASN A 167 18.02 2.19 8.25
CA ASN A 167 17.76 0.79 7.90
C ASN A 167 16.48 0.60 7.05
N PHE A 168 15.99 1.67 6.42
CA PHE A 168 14.76 1.70 5.63
C PHE A 168 13.48 1.36 6.41
N ASN A 169 13.51 1.36 7.75
CA ASN A 169 12.31 1.19 8.55
C ASN A 169 11.56 2.51 8.72
N THR A 170 10.28 2.54 8.39
CA THR A 170 9.39 3.70 8.47
C THR A 170 8.64 3.73 9.81
N SER A 171 9.35 3.58 10.92
CA SER A 171 8.80 3.66 12.28
C SER A 171 8.53 5.11 12.70
N ILE A 172 7.64 5.28 13.70
CA ILE A 172 7.12 6.57 14.17
C ILE A 172 8.17 7.58 14.62
N ASP A 173 9.25 7.13 15.26
CA ASP A 173 10.29 8.01 15.82
C ASP A 173 11.48 8.19 14.85
N ASN A 174 11.43 7.57 13.67
CA ASN A 174 12.49 7.72 12.69
C ASN A 174 12.32 9.03 11.92
N VAL A 175 13.41 9.80 11.80
CA VAL A 175 13.48 11.03 11.01
C VAL A 175 13.70 10.76 9.51
N ALA A 176 14.46 9.72 9.18
CA ALA A 176 14.86 9.41 7.80
C ALA A 176 13.69 9.19 6.82
N PRO A 177 12.53 8.60 7.21
CA PRO A 177 11.36 8.54 6.33
C PRO A 177 10.82 9.90 5.89
N SER A 178 10.87 10.91 6.77
CA SER A 178 10.50 12.30 6.44
C SER A 178 11.48 12.89 5.43
N ILE A 179 12.79 12.69 5.66
CA ILE A 179 13.84 13.11 4.71
C ILE A 179 13.64 12.47 3.35
N TRP A 180 13.43 11.14 3.31
CA TRP A 180 13.19 10.40 2.09
C TRP A 180 11.93 10.87 1.35
N THR A 181 10.83 11.10 2.06
CA THR A 181 9.57 11.55 1.47
C THR A 181 9.75 12.91 0.78
N THR A 182 10.38 13.86 1.48
CA THR A 182 10.63 15.20 0.93
C THR A 182 11.68 15.17 -0.19
N TRP A 183 12.75 14.37 -0.04
CA TRP A 183 13.77 14.22 -1.08
C TRP A 183 13.22 13.61 -2.36
N LEU A 184 12.46 12.51 -2.24
CA LEU A 184 11.82 11.88 -3.40
C LEU A 184 10.82 12.81 -4.08
N LYS A 185 10.05 13.61 -3.32
CA LYS A 185 9.13 14.64 -3.86
C LYS A 185 9.89 15.63 -4.75
N HIS A 186 10.99 16.20 -4.27
CA HIS A 186 11.78 17.15 -5.05
C HIS A 186 12.48 16.48 -6.24
N LEU A 187 13.06 15.30 -6.03
CA LEU A 187 13.73 14.55 -7.09
C LEU A 187 12.76 14.21 -8.22
N TYR A 188 11.58 13.70 -7.87
CA TYR A 188 10.55 13.35 -8.85
C TYR A 188 10.03 14.57 -9.60
N ARG A 189 9.94 15.74 -8.95
CA ARG A 189 9.59 16.99 -9.63
C ARG A 189 10.66 17.39 -10.64
N LEU A 190 11.95 17.39 -10.24
CA LEU A 190 13.05 17.76 -11.12
C LEU A 190 13.27 16.78 -12.28
N THR A 191 12.97 15.48 -12.10
CA THR A 191 13.13 14.46 -13.15
C THR A 191 12.05 14.52 -14.24
N TRP A 192 10.97 15.27 -13.99
CA TRP A 192 9.81 15.30 -14.89
C TRP A 192 9.26 16.72 -14.97
N ASP A 193 10.14 17.72 -14.99
CA ASP A 193 9.77 19.12 -15.12
C ASP A 193 9.33 19.44 -16.56
N GLU A 194 9.77 18.69 -17.57
CA GLU A 194 9.27 18.80 -18.96
C GLU A 194 7.79 18.41 -19.10
N PHE A 195 7.23 17.72 -18.10
CA PHE A 195 5.81 17.39 -18.05
C PHE A 195 4.95 18.54 -17.49
N ASP A 196 5.57 19.61 -16.98
CA ASP A 196 4.86 20.79 -16.48
C ASP A 196 4.51 21.73 -17.65
N VAL A 197 3.67 21.22 -18.56
CA VAL A 197 3.19 21.94 -19.75
C VAL A 197 1.89 22.68 -19.41
N GLU A 198 1.84 23.97 -19.70
CA GLU A 198 0.59 24.76 -19.55
C GLU A 198 -0.53 24.17 -20.41
N ASP A 199 -1.75 24.13 -19.86
CA ASP A 199 -2.97 23.65 -20.52
C ASP A 199 -3.00 22.16 -20.94
N GLU A 200 -1.98 21.35 -20.60
CA GLU A 200 -1.95 19.91 -20.90
C GLU A 200 -1.87 19.04 -19.65
N ALA A 201 -2.80 18.09 -19.52
CA ALA A 201 -2.79 17.12 -18.43
C ALA A 201 -1.98 15.87 -18.83
N LEU A 202 -0.70 15.85 -18.46
CA LEU A 202 0.18 14.70 -18.69
C LEU A 202 0.26 13.78 -17.48
N LYS A 203 0.21 12.46 -17.72
CA LYS A 203 0.42 11.46 -16.68
C LYS A 203 1.91 11.15 -16.54
N LYS A 204 2.52 11.60 -15.44
CA LYS A 204 3.93 11.32 -15.14
C LYS A 204 4.16 9.81 -14.87
N PRO A 205 5.34 9.26 -15.20
CA PRO A 205 5.64 7.83 -15.00
C PRO A 205 5.60 7.36 -13.54
N PHE A 206 5.35 6.07 -13.30
CA PHE A 206 5.43 5.52 -11.94
C PHE A 206 6.84 5.64 -11.37
N VAL A 207 6.93 5.86 -10.05
CA VAL A 207 8.21 5.96 -9.34
C VAL A 207 9.13 4.75 -9.58
N TYR A 208 8.59 3.55 -9.78
CA TYR A 208 9.42 2.38 -10.14
C TYR A 208 10.17 2.58 -11.46
N GLN A 209 9.52 3.18 -12.47
CA GLN A 209 10.16 3.52 -13.74
C GLN A 209 11.12 4.71 -13.59
N THR A 210 10.78 5.70 -12.76
CA THR A 210 11.70 6.80 -12.43
C THR A 210 12.99 6.28 -11.77
N ILE A 211 12.88 5.34 -10.83
CA ILE A 211 14.05 4.69 -10.20
C ILE A 211 14.90 3.95 -11.23
N TYR A 212 14.26 3.24 -12.18
CA TYR A 212 14.98 2.58 -13.28
C TYR A 212 15.75 3.62 -14.11
N MET A 213 15.07 4.65 -14.61
CA MET A 213 15.65 5.73 -15.41
C MET A 213 16.84 6.41 -14.72
N LEU A 214 16.68 6.84 -13.46
CA LEU A 214 17.75 7.48 -12.68
C LEU A 214 19.00 6.61 -12.54
N LYS A 215 18.85 5.27 -12.58
CA LYS A 215 19.96 4.32 -12.40
C LYS A 215 20.59 3.89 -13.71
N THR A 216 19.82 3.76 -14.79
CA THR A 216 20.29 3.17 -16.06
C THR A 216 20.46 4.20 -17.17
N HIS A 217 19.80 5.34 -17.08
CA HIS A 217 19.86 6.43 -18.06
C HIS A 217 20.17 7.77 -17.35
N PRO A 218 21.30 7.88 -16.63
CA PRO A 218 21.59 9.06 -15.81
C PRO A 218 21.84 10.34 -16.61
N ASN A 219 22.05 10.23 -17.93
CA ASN A 219 22.26 11.36 -18.85
C ASN A 219 21.10 11.50 -19.85
N ASP A 220 19.95 10.90 -19.55
CA ASP A 220 18.76 11.06 -20.38
C ASP A 220 18.31 12.53 -20.40
N PRO A 221 17.73 13.04 -21.51
CA PRO A 221 17.19 14.40 -21.54
C PRO A 221 16.23 14.73 -20.39
N PHE A 222 15.48 13.75 -19.86
CA PHE A 222 14.61 13.96 -18.68
C PHE A 222 15.36 14.27 -17.36
N MET A 223 16.69 14.29 -17.37
CA MET A 223 17.49 14.66 -16.20
C MET A 223 17.94 16.12 -16.24
N ASP A 224 17.73 16.79 -17.37
CA ASP A 224 18.07 18.19 -17.65
C ASP A 224 16.98 19.08 -17.05
N VAL A 225 17.32 20.06 -16.21
CA VAL A 225 16.32 20.95 -15.62
C VAL A 225 16.04 22.08 -16.61
N VAL A 226 14.80 22.18 -17.10
CA VAL A 226 14.43 23.10 -18.19
C VAL A 226 14.75 24.57 -17.88
N GLU A 227 14.63 24.95 -16.59
CA GLU A 227 14.84 26.33 -16.14
C GLU A 227 16.32 26.72 -16.00
N THR A 228 17.24 25.76 -15.99
CA THR A 228 18.68 26.02 -15.80
C THR A 228 19.41 26.11 -17.15
N PRO A 229 20.49 26.89 -17.23
CA PRO A 229 21.31 26.97 -18.44
C PRO A 229 22.33 25.82 -18.56
N GLU A 230 22.63 25.15 -17.45
CA GLU A 230 23.52 24.01 -17.38
C GLU A 230 22.73 22.73 -17.70
N LYS A 231 23.42 21.70 -18.19
CA LYS A 231 22.78 20.40 -18.42
C LYS A 231 23.01 19.47 -17.25
N GLU A 232 21.97 19.20 -16.48
CA GLU A 232 22.04 18.27 -15.35
C GLU A 232 22.00 16.80 -15.78
N THR A 233 22.52 15.97 -14.88
CA THR A 233 22.40 14.52 -14.91
C THR A 233 21.61 14.05 -13.69
N ALA A 234 21.22 12.78 -13.66
CA ALA A 234 20.59 12.19 -12.47
C ALA A 234 21.43 12.38 -11.20
N ILE A 235 22.76 12.42 -11.32
CA ILE A 235 23.68 12.64 -10.19
C ILE A 235 23.54 14.06 -9.65
N ASP A 236 23.48 15.05 -10.54
CA ASP A 236 23.25 16.46 -10.17
C ASP A 236 21.88 16.60 -9.51
N LEU A 237 20.85 15.96 -10.07
CA LEU A 237 19.50 15.95 -9.51
C LEU A 237 19.46 15.39 -8.09
N PHE A 238 20.26 14.37 -7.75
CA PHE A 238 20.32 13.85 -6.38
C PHE A 238 20.75 14.93 -5.39
N THR A 239 21.78 15.72 -5.70
CA THR A 239 22.26 16.78 -4.82
C THR A 239 21.31 17.97 -4.81
N LEU A 240 20.81 18.42 -5.97
CA LEU A 240 19.88 19.54 -6.08
C LEU A 240 18.58 19.28 -5.29
N SER A 241 17.98 18.11 -5.50
CA SER A 241 16.76 17.70 -4.79
C SER A 241 17.00 17.49 -3.29
N PHE A 242 18.17 17.01 -2.88
CA PHE A 242 18.50 16.86 -1.47
C PHE A 242 18.59 18.22 -0.76
N LYS A 243 19.24 19.21 -1.38
CA LYS A 243 19.31 20.58 -0.85
C LYS A 243 17.94 21.23 -0.75
N ALA A 244 17.10 21.05 -1.77
CA ALA A 244 15.70 21.52 -1.73
C ALA A 244 14.91 20.87 -0.59
N ALA A 245 15.08 19.56 -0.38
CA ALA A 245 14.45 18.84 0.72
C ALA A 245 14.96 19.29 2.09
N ALA A 246 16.26 19.52 2.23
CA ALA A 246 16.86 20.03 3.45
C ALA A 246 16.29 21.41 3.83
N LYS A 247 16.14 22.29 2.85
CA LYS A 247 15.50 23.60 3.06
C LYS A 247 14.06 23.44 3.56
N GLU A 248 13.24 22.64 2.87
CA GLU A 248 11.84 22.42 3.26
C GLU A 248 11.71 21.82 4.67
N LEU A 249 12.58 20.88 5.04
CA LEU A 249 12.56 20.27 6.37
C LEU A 249 13.03 21.22 7.47
N ASN A 250 13.96 22.12 7.18
CA ASN A 250 14.39 23.16 8.12
C ASN A 250 13.28 24.19 8.36
N ASP A 251 12.58 24.60 7.31
CA ASP A 251 11.40 25.46 7.40
C ASP A 251 10.31 24.75 8.24
N TRP A 252 9.99 23.49 7.91
CA TRP A 252 9.04 22.66 8.66
C TRP A 252 9.40 22.56 10.14
N LYS A 253 10.67 22.31 10.47
CA LYS A 253 11.15 22.19 11.85
C LYS A 253 10.98 23.48 12.64
N THR A 254 11.12 24.64 11.99
CA THR A 254 10.92 25.94 12.63
C THR A 254 9.45 26.15 12.99
N GLU A 255 8.53 25.68 12.15
CA GLU A 255 7.08 25.81 12.36
C GLU A 255 6.51 24.74 13.30
N ASN A 256 7.01 23.50 13.23
CA ASN A 256 6.41 22.31 13.86
C ASN A 256 7.30 21.65 14.93
N GLY A 257 8.53 22.14 15.13
CA GLY A 257 9.47 21.67 16.16
C GLY A 257 10.38 20.51 15.72
N ASP A 258 9.82 19.47 15.11
CA ASP A 258 10.57 18.33 14.58
C ASP A 258 9.93 17.74 13.32
N TYR A 259 10.57 16.70 12.77
CA TYR A 259 10.10 15.93 11.62
C TYR A 259 10.30 14.42 11.88
N GLU A 260 10.12 13.96 13.12
CA GLU A 260 9.90 12.54 13.39
C GLU A 260 8.72 12.05 12.56
N TRP A 261 8.79 10.82 12.04
CA TRP A 261 7.82 10.36 11.04
C TRP A 261 6.36 10.49 11.49
N LYS A 262 6.04 10.25 12.76
CA LYS A 262 4.67 10.42 13.28
C LYS A 262 4.16 11.86 13.18
N HIS A 263 5.00 12.85 13.48
CA HIS A 263 4.63 14.27 13.42
C HIS A 263 4.63 14.77 11.97
N PHE A 264 5.63 14.36 11.17
CA PHE A 264 5.71 14.74 9.76
C PHE A 264 4.58 14.13 8.92
N LYS A 265 4.27 12.85 9.14
CA LYS A 265 3.15 12.19 8.46
C LYS A 265 1.80 12.71 8.95
N GLY A 266 1.66 13.01 10.24
CA GLY A 266 0.44 13.56 10.83
C GLY A 266 -0.79 12.67 10.57
N ALA A 267 -0.64 11.35 10.77
CA ALA A 267 -1.71 10.41 10.41
C ALA A 267 -2.99 10.65 11.22
N TYR A 268 -4.14 10.57 10.57
CA TYR A 268 -5.43 10.83 11.20
C TYR A 268 -6.56 9.97 10.61
N VAL A 269 -7.59 9.75 11.42
CA VAL A 269 -8.88 9.19 11.01
C VAL A 269 -9.91 10.32 11.12
N GLY A 270 -10.26 10.89 9.97
CA GLY A 270 -11.16 12.03 9.88
C GLY A 270 -12.64 11.64 9.87
N HIS A 271 -13.44 12.39 10.61
CA HIS A 271 -14.89 12.32 10.52
C HIS A 271 -15.40 12.92 9.19
N LEU A 272 -16.50 12.40 8.65
CA LEU A 272 -17.09 12.89 7.39
C LEU A 272 -17.56 14.36 7.48
N LEU A 273 -18.03 14.78 8.67
CA LEU A 273 -18.32 16.18 8.95
C LEU A 273 -17.00 16.90 9.29
N GLN A 274 -16.29 17.34 8.26
CA GLN A 274 -14.97 17.99 8.40
C GLN A 274 -14.99 19.26 9.28
N ALA A 275 -16.15 19.92 9.39
CA ALA A 275 -16.34 21.07 10.28
C ALA A 275 -16.41 20.69 11.78
N LEU A 276 -16.38 19.40 12.13
CA LEU A 276 -16.44 18.88 13.49
C LEU A 276 -15.19 18.03 13.81
N PRO A 277 -14.01 18.67 13.97
CA PRO A 277 -12.76 17.95 14.24
C PRO A 277 -12.80 17.15 15.54
N ALA A 278 -13.66 17.51 16.49
CA ALA A 278 -13.86 16.79 17.75
C ALA A 278 -14.33 15.32 17.58
N PHE A 279 -14.85 14.96 16.41
CA PHE A 279 -15.22 13.57 16.08
C PHE A 279 -14.13 12.83 15.29
N SER A 280 -13.02 13.50 14.99
CA SER A 280 -11.87 12.92 14.30
C SER A 280 -10.79 12.55 15.31
N ARG A 281 -9.88 11.67 14.91
CA ARG A 281 -8.69 11.32 15.68
C ARG A 281 -7.46 11.72 14.90
N PHE A 282 -6.68 12.64 15.45
CA PHE A 282 -5.45 13.19 14.87
C PHE A 282 -4.21 12.62 15.56
N ASP A 283 -3.05 12.86 14.96
CA ASP A 283 -1.72 12.53 15.50
C ASP A 283 -1.58 11.06 15.89
N ILE A 284 -2.17 10.16 15.10
CA ILE A 284 -2.16 8.73 15.34
C ILE A 284 -0.71 8.23 15.17
N PRO A 285 -0.07 7.69 16.22
CA PRO A 285 1.34 7.29 16.17
C PRO A 285 1.48 5.93 15.48
N ILE A 286 1.33 5.91 14.15
CA ILE A 286 1.46 4.71 13.33
C ILE A 286 2.59 4.85 12.31
N GLY A 287 3.42 3.82 12.20
CA GLY A 287 4.48 3.75 11.19
C GLY A 287 3.96 3.47 9.78
N GLY A 288 4.87 3.15 8.87
CA GLY A 288 4.56 2.78 7.49
C GLY A 288 4.22 3.96 6.58
N ASP A 289 4.10 3.63 5.30
CA ASP A 289 3.65 4.47 4.19
C ASP A 289 2.86 3.61 3.18
N ARG A 290 2.27 4.25 2.16
CA ARG A 290 1.45 3.61 1.11
C ARG A 290 2.09 2.44 0.35
N ASN A 291 3.42 2.32 0.35
CA ASN A 291 4.21 1.31 -0.35
C ASN A 291 4.87 0.28 0.59
N THR A 292 4.84 0.49 1.90
CA THR A 292 5.21 -0.53 2.91
C THR A 292 4.05 -1.51 3.16
N VAL A 293 4.30 -2.69 3.74
CA VAL A 293 3.23 -3.68 3.98
C VAL A 293 2.18 -3.14 4.94
N ASN A 294 2.62 -2.48 6.02
CA ASN A 294 1.75 -1.63 6.82
C ASN A 294 1.41 -0.35 6.04
N ALA A 295 0.47 -0.46 5.11
CA ALA A 295 0.16 0.56 4.11
C ALA A 295 -0.60 1.78 4.69
N SER A 296 -0.11 2.33 5.80
CA SER A 296 -0.71 3.42 6.57
C SER A 296 -0.07 4.75 6.18
N ASP A 297 -0.78 5.50 5.35
CA ASP A 297 -0.48 6.85 4.89
C ASP A 297 -1.09 7.89 5.86
N VAL A 298 -1.19 9.16 5.45
CA VAL A 298 -1.76 10.26 6.24
C VAL A 298 -3.22 10.00 6.66
N ASN A 299 -4.09 9.65 5.71
CA ASN A 299 -5.54 9.44 5.96
C ASN A 299 -6.09 8.17 5.29
N HIS A 300 -5.18 7.26 4.94
CA HIS A 300 -5.48 6.00 4.29
C HIS A 300 -4.68 4.89 4.95
N GLY A 301 -5.28 3.72 5.15
CA GLY A 301 -4.60 2.62 5.83
C GLY A 301 -5.43 1.34 5.86
N PRO A 302 -4.93 0.29 6.52
CA PRO A 302 -5.66 -0.97 6.66
C PRO A 302 -6.96 -0.78 7.44
N SER A 303 -8.10 -0.78 6.73
CA SER A 303 -9.44 -0.70 7.34
C SER A 303 -9.86 -1.98 8.05
N TRP A 304 -9.09 -3.05 7.90
CA TRP A 304 -9.26 -4.33 8.59
C TRP A 304 -7.94 -5.09 8.50
N ARG A 305 -7.50 -5.67 9.63
CA ARG A 305 -6.44 -6.67 9.67
C ARG A 305 -7.00 -7.92 10.34
N MET A 306 -6.68 -9.08 9.79
CA MET A 306 -7.15 -10.35 10.34
C MET A 306 -6.16 -11.47 10.07
N ILE A 307 -6.10 -12.40 11.02
CA ILE A 307 -5.33 -13.64 10.95
C ILE A 307 -6.27 -14.75 11.41
N VAL A 308 -6.37 -15.83 10.64
CA VAL A 308 -7.20 -16.99 10.98
C VAL A 308 -6.32 -18.22 11.04
N GLU A 309 -6.26 -18.84 12.22
CA GLU A 309 -5.72 -20.18 12.42
C GLU A 309 -6.83 -21.20 12.10
N MET A 310 -6.57 -22.07 11.11
CA MET A 310 -7.53 -23.08 10.64
C MET A 310 -7.64 -24.30 11.57
N SER A 311 -7.55 -24.08 12.89
CA SER A 311 -7.81 -25.10 13.92
C SER A 311 -9.28 -25.53 13.91
N SER A 312 -9.64 -26.54 14.72
CA SER A 312 -11.04 -26.95 14.91
C SER A 312 -11.45 -26.84 16.39
N PRO A 313 -12.28 -25.84 16.78
CA PRO A 313 -12.80 -24.72 15.95
C PRO A 313 -11.69 -23.74 15.51
N PRO A 314 -11.91 -22.94 14.45
CA PRO A 314 -10.92 -21.95 14.01
C PRO A 314 -10.76 -20.86 15.06
N LYS A 315 -9.54 -20.35 15.19
CA LYS A 315 -9.24 -19.18 16.02
C LYS A 315 -8.87 -18.03 15.12
N ALA A 316 -9.37 -16.83 15.41
CA ALA A 316 -9.10 -15.67 14.60
C ALA A 316 -8.77 -14.46 15.46
N TYR A 317 -7.94 -13.59 14.91
CA TYR A 317 -7.50 -12.34 15.51
C TYR A 317 -7.82 -11.23 14.53
N GLY A 318 -8.34 -10.10 15.01
CA GLY A 318 -8.71 -8.99 14.14
C GLY A 318 -8.66 -7.64 14.82
N ILE A 319 -8.53 -6.60 13.98
CA ILE A 319 -8.53 -5.20 14.40
C ILE A 319 -8.86 -4.30 13.20
N TYR A 320 -9.46 -3.15 13.45
CA TYR A 320 -9.67 -2.09 12.47
C TYR A 320 -9.58 -0.71 13.14
N PRO A 321 -9.30 0.36 12.38
CA PRO A 321 -9.25 1.70 12.93
C PRO A 321 -10.67 2.20 13.21
N GLY A 322 -10.94 2.59 14.46
CA GLY A 322 -12.24 3.09 14.91
C GLY A 322 -12.73 2.31 16.12
N GLY A 323 -14.00 1.95 16.11
CA GLY A 323 -14.65 1.17 17.15
C GLY A 323 -15.97 0.60 16.64
N GLN A 324 -16.58 -0.28 17.43
CA GLN A 324 -17.78 -1.01 17.02
C GLN A 324 -19.03 -0.12 16.88
N SER A 325 -19.01 1.08 17.47
CA SER A 325 -20.10 2.05 17.35
C SER A 325 -19.74 3.16 16.36
N GLY A 326 -20.68 3.50 15.47
CA GLY A 326 -20.58 4.72 14.66
C GLY A 326 -21.07 5.99 15.36
N ASN A 327 -21.49 5.91 16.63
CA ASN A 327 -21.99 7.05 17.41
C ASN A 327 -20.84 7.76 18.15
N PRO A 328 -20.51 9.03 17.85
CA PRO A 328 -19.43 9.77 18.52
C PRO A 328 -19.57 9.91 20.04
N GLY A 329 -20.78 9.75 20.59
CA GLY A 329 -21.01 9.74 22.03
C GLY A 329 -20.79 8.39 22.71
N SER A 330 -20.43 7.34 21.96
CA SER A 330 -20.18 6.00 22.49
C SER A 330 -18.73 5.84 22.94
N VAL A 331 -18.53 5.15 24.06
CA VAL A 331 -17.18 4.69 24.46
C VAL A 331 -16.56 3.68 23.49
N TYR A 332 -17.37 3.14 22.56
CA TYR A 332 -16.92 2.21 21.51
C TYR A 332 -16.78 2.88 20.13
N TYR A 333 -16.65 4.20 20.09
CA TYR A 333 -16.59 4.95 18.83
C TYR A 333 -15.24 4.79 18.12
N ASP A 334 -14.15 4.92 18.87
CA ASP A 334 -12.78 4.98 18.37
C ASP A 334 -11.80 4.19 19.25
N ASN A 335 -12.33 3.33 20.13
CA ASN A 335 -11.59 2.63 21.17
C ASN A 335 -10.57 1.59 20.67
N PHE A 336 -10.59 1.24 19.37
CA PHE A 336 -9.62 0.35 18.75
C PHE A 336 -8.45 1.09 18.10
N ILE A 337 -8.51 2.42 17.94
CA ILE A 337 -7.50 3.15 17.16
C ILE A 337 -6.10 3.02 17.74
N ASP A 338 -5.94 3.14 19.05
CA ASP A 338 -4.62 3.09 19.69
C ASP A 338 -4.00 1.69 19.58
N ASP A 339 -4.80 0.64 19.77
CA ASP A 339 -4.38 -0.75 19.57
C ASP A 339 -4.08 -1.06 18.09
N TRP A 340 -4.91 -0.56 17.17
CA TRP A 340 -4.68 -0.67 15.73
C TRP A 340 -3.37 0.01 15.30
N ALA A 341 -3.05 1.17 15.88
CA ALA A 341 -1.81 1.91 15.61
C ALA A 341 -0.58 1.20 16.19
N ALA A 342 -0.71 0.63 17.40
CA ALA A 342 0.32 -0.16 18.06
C ALA A 342 0.55 -1.54 17.41
N GLY A 343 -0.35 -1.98 16.52
CA GLY A 343 -0.28 -3.29 15.88
C GLY A 343 -0.79 -4.43 16.76
N ASN A 344 -1.64 -4.12 17.74
CA ASN A 344 -2.34 -5.09 18.60
C ASN A 344 -3.58 -5.64 17.89
N TYR A 345 -4.05 -6.81 18.35
CA TYR A 345 -5.19 -7.53 17.79
C TYR A 345 -6.06 -8.07 18.91
N TYR A 346 -7.37 -8.11 18.70
CA TYR A 346 -8.31 -8.78 19.58
C TYR A 346 -8.66 -10.16 19.06
N ASP A 347 -9.09 -11.04 19.97
CA ASP A 347 -9.68 -12.33 19.61
C ASP A 347 -11.05 -12.11 18.93
N LEU A 348 -11.25 -12.74 17.78
CA LEU A 348 -12.54 -12.79 17.10
C LEU A 348 -13.29 -14.03 17.58
N LEU A 349 -14.19 -13.83 18.55
CA LEU A 349 -14.93 -14.91 19.18
C LEU A 349 -15.94 -15.52 18.20
N PHE A 350 -15.67 -16.77 17.78
CA PHE A 350 -16.58 -17.53 16.94
C PHE A 350 -17.53 -18.38 17.81
N LEU A 351 -18.58 -17.74 18.32
CA LEU A 351 -19.58 -18.40 19.19
C LEU A 351 -20.27 -19.56 18.45
N GLN A 352 -19.97 -20.80 18.85
CA GLN A 352 -20.57 -22.03 18.30
C GLN A 352 -21.84 -22.45 19.03
N ASP A 353 -22.08 -21.90 20.22
CA ASP A 353 -23.21 -22.22 21.08
C ASP A 353 -23.93 -20.91 21.45
N GLN A 354 -25.25 -20.92 21.32
CA GLN A 354 -26.12 -19.81 21.73
C GLN A 354 -26.08 -19.53 23.25
N ASN A 355 -25.61 -20.48 24.06
CA ASN A 355 -25.44 -20.31 25.50
C ASN A 355 -24.05 -19.77 25.88
N ALA A 356 -23.14 -19.57 24.93
CA ALA A 356 -21.82 -19.03 25.22
C ALA A 356 -21.95 -17.60 25.73
N THR A 357 -21.33 -17.31 26.88
CA THR A 357 -21.37 -15.98 27.51
C THR A 357 -20.02 -15.27 27.53
N GLU A 358 -18.95 -15.96 27.15
CA GLU A 358 -17.59 -15.42 27.11
C GLU A 358 -17.51 -14.23 26.14
N GLY A 359 -16.98 -13.11 26.62
CA GLY A 359 -16.84 -11.87 25.85
C GLY A 359 -18.16 -11.13 25.55
N ILE A 360 -19.31 -11.61 26.03
CA ILE A 360 -20.59 -10.90 25.86
C ILE A 360 -20.69 -9.76 26.87
N THR A 361 -20.80 -8.52 26.36
CA THR A 361 -20.95 -7.31 27.18
C THR A 361 -22.42 -6.88 27.34
N SER A 362 -23.28 -7.26 26.39
CA SER A 362 -24.71 -6.95 26.42
C SER A 362 -25.49 -7.92 25.53
N THR A 363 -26.77 -8.14 25.86
CA THR A 363 -27.68 -9.00 25.09
C THR A 363 -28.99 -8.26 24.85
N GLN A 364 -29.51 -8.32 23.64
CA GLN A 364 -30.82 -7.78 23.27
C GLN A 364 -31.64 -8.86 22.56
N THR A 365 -32.87 -9.09 23.02
CA THR A 365 -33.82 -10.00 22.37
C THR A 365 -34.83 -9.18 21.56
N LEU A 366 -34.86 -9.40 20.25
CA LEU A 366 -35.85 -8.79 19.35
C LEU A 366 -36.98 -9.81 19.09
N THR A 367 -38.20 -9.48 19.50
CA THR A 367 -39.39 -10.30 19.25
C THR A 367 -40.19 -9.68 18.11
N PRO A 368 -40.20 -10.29 16.89
CA PRO A 368 -41.00 -9.78 15.79
C PRO A 368 -42.50 -9.81 16.15
N LYS A 369 -43.22 -8.78 15.70
CA LYS A 369 -44.68 -8.78 15.81
C LYS A 369 -45.22 -9.84 14.83
N GLN A 370 -46.06 -10.74 15.35
CA GLN A 370 -46.72 -11.79 14.56
C GLN A 370 -47.68 -11.23 13.52
#